data_AF-A0A410Q9E2-F1
#
_entry.id   AF-A0A410Q9E2-F1
#
_cell.length_a   1.000
_cell.length_b   1.000
_cell.length_c   1.000
_cell.angle_alpha   90.00
_cell.angle_beta   90.00
_cell.angle_gamma   90.00
#
_symmetry.space_group_name_H-M   'P 1'
#
loop_
_entity.id
_entity.type
_entity.pdbx_description
1 polymer ?
#
loop_
_entity_poly.entity_id
_entity_poly.type
_entity_poly.pdbx_seq_one_letter_code
_entity_poly.pdbx_strand_id
1 'polypeptide(L)'
;MSSYIERLFKSVKDGNDHKKEELLMKLKPLIIKSIRRYCNKFSQYEDLIQQGYEVILKGIDSFDEKRDVNFLGYIKMLLKFHYLKKLKDNYKEKRIFSLNEHIGEEEDEMLDLIPSMDKSPLDKILDKEEKIHLKKAMSILTKRQRDVIFYYYIKNKSISEISDILKISYRTVINTKTTALKKLKKQL
;
A
#
# COMPACT_ATOMS: atom_id res chain seq x y z
N MET A 1 -4.51 25.90 -38.43
CA MET A 1 -3.89 25.54 -37.13
C MET A 1 -3.22 24.17 -37.14
N SER A 2 -3.87 23.08 -37.55
CA SER A 2 -3.26 21.72 -37.61
C SER A 2 -1.99 21.66 -38.49
N SER A 3 -2.03 22.26 -39.69
CA SER A 3 -0.86 22.37 -40.60
C SER A 3 0.35 23.14 -40.03
N TYR A 4 0.17 24.04 -39.05
CA TYR A 4 1.29 24.74 -38.42
C TYR A 4 2.00 23.86 -37.39
N ILE A 5 1.23 23.13 -36.58
CA ILE A 5 1.75 22.21 -35.57
C ILE A 5 2.55 21.08 -36.22
N GLU A 6 2.08 20.57 -37.38
CA GLU A 6 2.83 19.56 -38.13
C GLU A 6 4.17 20.08 -38.67
N ARG A 7 4.22 21.34 -39.13
CA ARG A 7 5.47 21.96 -39.58
C ARG A 7 6.46 22.15 -38.43
N LEU A 8 5.97 22.59 -37.27
CA LEU A 8 6.79 22.69 -36.06
C LEU A 8 7.31 21.32 -35.63
N PHE A 9 6.45 20.31 -35.60
CA PHE A 9 6.82 18.93 -35.27
C PHE A 9 7.93 18.40 -36.20
N LYS A 10 7.79 18.54 -37.52
CA LYS A 10 8.83 18.11 -38.47
C LYS A 10 10.16 18.79 -38.19
N SER A 11 10.14 20.11 -38.01
CA SER A 11 11.38 20.86 -37.73
C SER A 11 12.03 20.48 -36.40
N VAL A 12 11.25 20.07 -35.39
CA VAL A 12 11.78 19.55 -34.13
C VAL A 12 12.43 18.18 -34.33
N LYS A 13 11.82 17.32 -35.16
CA LYS A 13 12.36 15.99 -35.49
C LYS A 13 13.66 16.07 -36.28
N ASP A 14 13.81 17.12 -37.09
CA ASP A 14 15.04 17.44 -37.82
C ASP A 14 16.19 17.96 -36.91
N GLY A 15 16.02 17.94 -35.58
CA GLY A 15 17.06 18.29 -34.61
C GLY A 15 17.08 19.76 -34.17
N ASN A 16 16.06 20.55 -34.51
CA ASN A 16 15.99 21.95 -34.08
C ASN A 16 15.37 22.07 -32.68
N ASP A 17 16.21 21.92 -31.65
CA ASP A 17 15.78 21.97 -30.25
C ASP A 17 15.14 23.29 -29.83
N HIS A 18 15.53 24.42 -30.46
CA HIS A 18 14.93 25.73 -30.17
C HIS A 18 13.43 25.79 -30.50
N LYS A 19 12.93 24.93 -31.39
CA LYS A 19 11.49 24.86 -31.73
C LYS A 19 10.69 23.93 -30.83
N LYS A 20 11.35 23.16 -29.95
CA LYS A 20 10.65 22.29 -28.98
C LYS A 20 9.79 23.12 -28.04
N GLU A 21 10.36 24.17 -27.47
CA GLU A 21 9.65 25.06 -26.56
C GLU A 21 8.43 25.71 -27.23
N GLU A 22 8.59 26.18 -28.47
CA GLU A 22 7.48 26.77 -29.24
C GLU A 22 6.34 25.77 -29.46
N LEU A 23 6.66 24.53 -29.84
CA LEU A 23 5.69 23.46 -30.03
C LEU A 23 4.95 23.14 -28.71
N LEU A 24 5.68 23.04 -27.60
CA LEU A 24 5.10 22.80 -26.27
C LEU A 24 4.15 23.92 -25.86
N MET A 25 4.54 25.18 -26.03
CA MET A 25 3.70 26.34 -25.72
C MET A 25 2.42 26.35 -26.56
N LYS A 26 2.50 25.98 -27.84
CA LYS A 26 1.30 25.86 -28.70
C LYS A 26 0.40 24.69 -28.31
N LEU A 27 0.94 23.62 -27.72
CA LEU A 27 0.18 22.47 -27.25
C LEU A 27 -0.33 22.63 -25.80
N LYS A 28 0.17 23.60 -25.02
CA LYS A 28 -0.28 23.89 -23.65
C LYS A 28 -1.81 23.99 -23.51
N PRO A 29 -2.58 24.64 -24.41
CA PRO A 29 -4.05 24.67 -24.30
C PRO A 29 -4.69 23.27 -24.36
N LEU A 30 -4.11 22.33 -25.11
CA LEU A 30 -4.58 20.94 -25.19
C LEU A 30 -4.33 20.20 -23.88
N ILE A 31 -3.19 20.46 -23.23
CA ILE A 31 -2.86 19.95 -21.90
C ILE A 31 -3.90 20.43 -20.89
N ILE A 32 -4.11 21.75 -20.81
CA ILE A 32 -5.10 22.40 -19.91
C ILE A 32 -6.50 21.81 -20.14
N LYS A 33 -6.93 21.65 -21.40
CA LYS A 33 -8.23 21.04 -21.72
C LYS A 33 -8.33 19.59 -21.24
N SER A 34 -7.24 18.83 -21.33
CA SER A 34 -7.20 17.43 -20.88
C SER A 34 -7.21 17.33 -19.35
N ILE A 35 -6.46 18.19 -18.65
CA ILE A 35 -6.45 18.28 -17.19
C ILE A 35 -7.85 18.60 -16.65
N ARG A 36 -8.51 19.61 -17.20
CA ARG A 36 -9.88 19.99 -16.80
C ARG A 36 -10.88 18.85 -17.01
N ARG A 37 -10.69 18.04 -18.04
CA ARG A 37 -11.59 16.93 -18.37
C ARG A 37 -11.41 15.72 -17.45
N TYR A 38 -10.18 15.41 -17.04
CA TYR A 38 -9.88 14.12 -16.40
C TYR A 38 -9.35 14.21 -14.97
N CYS A 39 -8.78 15.34 -14.52
CA CYS A 39 -8.18 15.44 -13.18
C CYS A 39 -8.84 16.52 -12.30
N ASN A 40 -9.21 17.66 -12.88
CA ASN A 40 -9.87 18.82 -12.24
C ASN A 40 -9.53 19.09 -10.75
N LYS A 41 -8.24 19.00 -10.38
CA LYS A 41 -7.73 19.40 -9.05
C LYS A 41 -6.87 20.65 -9.20
N PHE A 42 -7.32 21.75 -8.61
CA PHE A 42 -6.66 23.06 -8.72
C PHE A 42 -5.26 23.07 -8.09
N SER A 43 -5.09 22.41 -6.93
CA SER A 43 -3.81 22.36 -6.20
C SER A 43 -2.68 21.66 -6.95
N GLN A 44 -2.97 20.86 -7.97
CA GLN A 44 -1.97 20.08 -8.71
C GLN A 44 -1.75 20.61 -10.14
N TYR A 45 -2.25 21.80 -10.47
CA TYR A 45 -2.35 22.24 -11.86
C TYR A 45 -0.99 22.44 -12.52
N GLU A 46 -0.03 23.02 -11.80
CA GLU A 46 1.35 23.22 -12.30
C GLU A 46 2.03 21.88 -12.59
N ASP A 47 2.00 20.96 -11.62
CA ASP A 47 2.54 19.61 -11.77
C ASP A 47 1.88 18.84 -12.93
N LEU A 48 0.56 18.95 -13.06
CA LEU A 48 -0.19 18.30 -14.13
C LEU A 48 0.21 18.85 -15.49
N ILE A 49 0.48 20.16 -15.61
CA ILE A 49 0.98 20.77 -16.85
C ILE A 49 2.37 20.22 -17.17
N GLN A 50 3.28 20.16 -16.19
CA GLN A 50 4.64 19.64 -16.41
C GLN A 50 4.64 18.19 -16.88
N GLN A 51 3.83 17.33 -16.26
CA GLN A 51 3.63 15.97 -16.72
C GLN A 51 3.05 15.91 -18.14
N GLY A 52 2.19 16.87 -18.50
CA GLY A 52 1.66 16.99 -19.86
C GLY A 52 2.75 17.30 -20.88
N TYR A 53 3.70 18.17 -20.55
CA TYR A 53 4.85 18.44 -21.41
C TYR A 53 5.75 17.21 -21.56
N GLU A 54 6.01 16.48 -20.47
CA GLU A 54 6.77 15.24 -20.50
C GLU A 54 6.13 14.20 -21.45
N VAL A 55 4.80 14.04 -21.40
CA VAL A 55 4.06 13.15 -22.30
C VAL A 55 4.20 13.57 -23.75
N ILE A 56 4.17 14.88 -24.03
CA ILE A 56 4.35 15.40 -25.40
C ILE A 56 5.77 15.15 -25.89
N LEU A 57 6.80 15.41 -25.07
CA LEU A 57 8.20 15.18 -25.43
C LEU A 57 8.43 13.71 -25.79
N LYS A 58 7.97 12.78 -24.94
CA LYS A 58 8.00 11.34 -25.23
C LYS A 58 7.21 10.98 -26.48
N GLY A 59 6.09 11.66 -26.71
CA GLY A 59 5.25 11.50 -27.89
C GLY A 59 5.94 11.96 -29.17
N ILE A 60 6.76 13.01 -29.12
CA ILE A 60 7.56 13.47 -30.27
C ILE A 60 8.56 12.38 -30.68
N ASP A 61 9.28 11.82 -29.71
CA ASP A 61 10.32 10.80 -29.97
C ASP A 61 9.74 9.47 -30.48
N SER A 62 8.53 9.11 -30.04
CA SER A 62 7.88 7.84 -30.38
C SER A 62 6.89 7.89 -31.55
N PHE A 63 6.65 9.07 -32.12
CA PHE A 63 5.68 9.21 -33.20
C PHE A 63 6.20 8.68 -34.54
N ASP A 64 5.44 7.73 -35.09
CA ASP A 64 5.72 7.09 -36.38
C ASP A 64 4.91 7.74 -37.51
N GLU A 65 5.61 8.48 -38.38
CA GLU A 65 5.02 9.18 -39.53
C GLU A 65 4.53 8.25 -40.64
N LYS A 66 4.92 6.96 -40.62
CA LYS A 66 4.44 5.99 -41.62
C LYS A 66 3.00 5.56 -41.36
N ARG A 67 2.46 5.87 -40.19
CA ARG A 67 1.08 5.57 -39.82
C ARG A 67 0.17 6.68 -40.33
N ASP A 68 -1.00 6.30 -40.83
CA ASP A 68 -2.02 7.23 -41.33
C ASP A 68 -2.79 7.92 -40.19
N VAL A 69 -2.06 8.59 -39.29
CA VAL A 69 -2.62 9.30 -38.14
C VAL A 69 -1.90 10.62 -37.97
N ASN A 70 -2.65 11.71 -37.80
CA ASN A 70 -2.09 13.03 -37.53
C ASN A 70 -1.42 13.10 -36.14
N PHE A 71 -0.24 13.73 -36.06
CA PHE A 71 0.51 13.97 -34.83
C PHE A 71 -0.34 14.58 -33.69
N LEU A 72 -1.16 15.59 -33.98
CA LEU A 72 -2.03 16.23 -32.98
C LEU A 72 -3.07 15.26 -32.42
N GLY A 73 -3.60 14.37 -33.27
CA GLY A 73 -4.52 13.32 -32.86
C GLY A 73 -3.85 12.30 -31.94
N TYR A 74 -2.62 11.91 -32.28
CA TYR A 74 -1.79 11.04 -31.47
C TYR A 74 -1.48 11.65 -30.09
N ILE A 75 -1.00 12.89 -30.03
CA ILE A 75 -0.73 13.60 -28.76
C ILE A 75 -2.00 13.72 -27.91
N LYS A 76 -3.13 14.06 -28.52
CA LYS A 76 -4.43 14.13 -27.82
C LYS A 76 -4.79 12.78 -27.18
N MET A 77 -4.48 11.67 -27.86
CA MET A 77 -4.72 10.33 -27.34
C MET A 77 -3.77 10.02 -26.17
N LEU A 78 -2.48 10.33 -26.28
CA LEU A 78 -1.49 10.15 -25.20
C LEU A 78 -1.88 10.92 -23.94
N LEU A 79 -2.20 12.21 -24.07
CA LEU A 79 -2.64 13.05 -22.95
C LEU A 79 -3.90 12.49 -22.29
N LYS A 80 -4.88 12.03 -23.08
CA LYS A 80 -6.09 11.38 -22.56
C LYS A 80 -5.73 10.17 -21.70
N PHE A 81 -4.92 9.25 -22.20
CA PHE A 81 -4.58 8.03 -21.45
C PHE A 81 -3.75 8.33 -20.20
N HIS A 82 -2.81 9.26 -20.28
CA HIS A 82 -2.00 9.70 -19.15
C HIS A 82 -2.87 10.20 -17.99
N TYR A 83 -3.75 11.17 -18.26
CA TYR A 83 -4.58 11.76 -17.20
C TYR A 83 -5.69 10.82 -16.72
N LEU A 84 -6.24 9.96 -17.57
CA LEU A 84 -7.18 8.91 -17.14
C LEU A 84 -6.51 7.90 -16.21
N LYS A 85 -5.27 7.49 -16.51
CA LYS A 85 -4.49 6.62 -15.63
C LYS A 85 -4.23 7.30 -14.29
N LYS A 86 -3.78 8.55 -14.29
CA LYS A 86 -3.56 9.34 -13.07
C LYS A 86 -4.83 9.49 -12.23
N LEU A 87 -5.99 9.73 -12.85
CA LEU A 87 -7.27 9.74 -12.16
C LEU A 87 -7.55 8.39 -11.47
N LYS A 88 -7.35 7.28 -12.19
CA LYS A 88 -7.57 5.93 -11.63
C LYS A 88 -6.63 5.63 -10.46
N ASP A 89 -5.37 6.04 -10.56
CA ASP A 89 -4.38 5.83 -9.50
C ASP A 89 -4.71 6.69 -8.26
N ASN A 90 -5.15 7.94 -8.45
CA ASN A 90 -5.64 8.79 -7.36
C ASN A 90 -6.86 8.21 -6.62
N TYR A 91 -7.73 7.44 -7.28
CA TYR A 91 -8.85 6.74 -6.62
C TYR A 91 -8.40 5.49 -5.83
N LYS A 92 -7.24 4.92 -6.16
CA LYS A 92 -6.67 3.78 -5.44
C LYS A 92 -5.81 4.19 -4.25
N GLU A 93 -5.23 5.39 -4.29
CA GLU A 93 -4.52 5.94 -3.14
C GLU A 93 -5.49 6.06 -1.95
N LYS A 94 -5.09 5.46 -0.83
CA LYS A 94 -5.81 5.57 0.43
C LYS A 94 -5.96 7.05 0.73
N ARG A 95 -7.19 7.52 1.00
CA ARG A 95 -7.40 8.88 1.45
C ARG A 95 -6.68 9.04 2.78
N ILE A 96 -5.62 9.86 2.77
CA ILE A 96 -4.90 10.26 3.97
C ILE A 96 -5.63 11.51 4.46
N PHE A 97 -6.11 11.45 5.70
CA PHE A 97 -6.68 12.60 6.38
C PHE A 97 -5.62 13.18 7.32
N SER A 98 -5.65 14.48 7.52
CA SER A 98 -4.79 15.10 8.53
C SER A 98 -5.33 14.72 9.90
N LEU A 99 -4.44 14.27 10.78
CA LEU A 99 -4.81 13.98 12.16
C LEU A 99 -5.21 15.26 12.93
N ASN A 100 -4.70 16.41 12.48
CA ASN A 100 -5.02 17.72 13.06
C ASN A 100 -6.20 18.41 12.33
N GLU A 101 -6.96 17.67 11.52
CA GLU A 101 -8.18 18.22 10.92
C GLU A 101 -9.26 18.30 11.99
N HIS A 102 -9.82 19.49 12.23
CA HIS A 102 -10.92 19.65 13.18
C HIS A 102 -12.19 18.97 12.66
N ILE A 103 -12.91 18.27 13.53
CA ILE A 103 -14.13 17.54 13.19
C ILE A 103 -15.28 18.01 14.07
N GLY A 104 -16.38 18.42 13.43
CA GLY A 104 -17.61 18.83 14.12
C GLY A 104 -17.65 20.34 14.43
N GLU A 105 -18.51 20.71 15.37
CA GLU A 105 -18.63 22.08 15.90
C GLU A 105 -17.73 22.32 17.12
N GLU A 106 -17.20 21.24 17.69
CA GLU A 106 -16.29 21.24 18.84
C GLU A 106 -14.84 21.41 18.35
N GLU A 107 -13.92 21.79 19.25
CA GLU A 107 -12.50 22.02 18.92
C GLU A 107 -11.69 20.73 18.68
N ASP A 108 -12.34 19.56 18.71
CA ASP A 108 -11.70 18.25 18.62
C ASP A 108 -10.99 18.03 17.27
N GLU A 109 -9.78 17.51 17.33
CA GLU A 109 -9.02 17.08 16.15
C GLU A 109 -9.31 15.61 15.82
N MET A 110 -9.11 15.21 14.56
CA MET A 110 -9.27 13.82 14.13
C MET A 110 -8.44 12.83 14.95
N LEU A 111 -7.29 13.26 15.49
CA LEU A 111 -6.44 12.47 16.38
C LEU A 111 -7.13 12.09 17.69
N ASP A 112 -7.91 13.00 18.26
CA ASP A 112 -8.51 12.84 19.59
C ASP A 112 -9.56 11.72 19.61
N LEU A 113 -10.17 11.45 18.46
CA LEU A 113 -11.18 10.41 18.28
C LEU A 113 -10.58 9.01 18.03
N ILE A 114 -9.26 8.90 17.83
CA ILE A 114 -8.62 7.61 17.55
C ILE A 114 -8.31 6.89 18.87
N PRO A 115 -8.95 5.73 19.15
CA PRO A 115 -8.69 5.00 20.38
C PRO A 115 -7.26 4.42 20.39
N SER A 116 -6.61 4.44 21.56
CA SER A 116 -5.34 3.74 21.75
C SER A 116 -5.53 2.22 21.63
N MET A 117 -4.55 1.57 21.01
CA MET A 117 -4.46 0.11 20.94
C MET A 117 -3.74 -0.50 22.16
N ASP A 118 -3.30 0.34 23.10
CA ASP A 118 -2.63 -0.11 24.31
C ASP A 118 -3.59 -0.84 25.25
N LYS A 119 -3.06 -1.90 25.90
CA LYS A 119 -3.79 -2.59 26.96
C LYS A 119 -4.11 -1.63 28.10
N SER A 120 -5.37 -1.59 28.52
CA SER A 120 -5.81 -0.82 29.67
C SER A 120 -5.13 -1.31 30.96
N PRO A 121 -5.11 -0.50 32.03
CA PRO A 121 -4.64 -0.96 33.34
C PRO A 121 -5.36 -2.23 33.82
N LEU A 122 -6.67 -2.35 33.54
CA LEU A 122 -7.48 -3.53 33.85
C LEU A 122 -7.00 -4.75 33.06
N ASP A 123 -6.78 -4.62 31.74
CA ASP A 123 -6.26 -5.71 30.91
C ASP A 123 -4.90 -6.21 31.41
N LYS A 124 -4.04 -5.28 31.87
CA LYS A 124 -2.74 -5.63 32.46
C LYS A 124 -2.88 -6.40 33.78
N ILE A 125 -3.92 -6.12 34.56
CA ILE A 125 -4.20 -6.86 35.80
C ILE A 125 -4.74 -8.25 35.47
N LEU A 126 -5.71 -8.35 34.55
CA LEU A 126 -6.25 -9.63 34.08
C LEU A 126 -5.16 -10.53 33.51
N ASP A 127 -4.28 -9.99 32.66
CA ASP A 127 -3.10 -10.70 32.14
C ASP A 127 -2.21 -11.25 33.26
N LYS A 128 -2.02 -10.49 34.35
CA LYS A 128 -1.19 -10.93 35.50
C LYS A 128 -1.88 -12.06 36.25
N GLU A 129 -3.17 -11.95 36.48
CA GLU A 129 -3.97 -13.00 37.14
C GLU A 129 -3.97 -14.28 36.31
N GLU A 130 -4.27 -14.21 35.02
CA GLU A 130 -4.20 -15.34 34.09
C GLU A 130 -2.82 -16.01 34.12
N LYS A 131 -1.73 -15.23 34.12
CA LYS A 131 -0.37 -15.76 34.23
C LYS A 131 -0.13 -16.48 35.56
N ILE A 132 -0.69 -15.99 36.67
CA ILE A 132 -0.60 -16.66 37.98
C ILE A 132 -1.38 -17.98 37.94
N HIS A 133 -2.60 -17.99 37.43
CA HIS A 133 -3.41 -19.19 37.26
C HIS A 133 -2.73 -20.23 36.36
N LEU A 134 -2.18 -19.79 35.23
CA LEU A 134 -1.42 -20.66 34.33
C LEU A 134 -0.18 -21.23 35.01
N LYS A 135 0.60 -20.42 35.74
CA LYS A 135 1.77 -20.91 36.50
C LYS A 135 1.36 -21.98 37.51
N LYS A 136 0.24 -21.80 38.22
CA LYS A 136 -0.31 -22.80 39.14
C LYS A 136 -0.71 -24.07 38.40
N ALA A 137 -1.44 -23.98 37.29
CA ALA A 137 -1.83 -25.14 36.50
C ALA A 137 -0.62 -25.89 35.92
N MET A 138 0.41 -25.17 35.48
CA MET A 138 1.65 -25.74 34.93
C MET A 138 2.53 -26.43 35.98
N SER A 139 2.35 -26.14 37.27
CA SER A 139 3.08 -26.80 38.36
C SER A 139 2.68 -28.27 38.53
N ILE A 140 1.42 -28.61 38.21
CA ILE A 140 0.82 -29.95 38.28
C ILE A 140 1.36 -30.88 37.18
N LEU A 141 1.85 -30.31 36.09
CA LEU A 141 2.46 -31.08 35.01
C LEU A 141 3.82 -31.62 35.43
N THR A 142 4.08 -32.87 35.06
CA THR A 142 5.44 -33.43 35.15
C THR A 142 6.40 -32.65 34.25
N LYS A 143 7.70 -32.69 34.54
CA LYS A 143 8.74 -32.02 33.72
C LYS A 143 8.58 -32.31 32.23
N ARG A 144 8.41 -33.59 31.88
CA ARG A 144 8.20 -34.03 30.49
C ARG A 144 6.92 -33.49 29.85
N GLN A 145 5.82 -33.42 30.60
CA GLN A 145 4.57 -32.82 30.12
C GLN A 145 4.72 -31.31 29.87
N ARG A 146 5.40 -30.61 30.80
CA ARG A 146 5.71 -29.19 30.69
C ARG A 146 6.59 -28.90 29.47
N ASP A 147 7.65 -29.68 29.26
CA ASP A 147 8.57 -29.52 28.14
C ASP A 147 7.85 -29.70 26.79
N VAL A 148 7.00 -30.72 26.65
CA VAL A 148 6.20 -30.93 25.42
C VAL A 148 5.25 -29.76 25.15
N ILE A 149 4.56 -29.24 26.17
CA ILE A 149 3.66 -28.08 26.03
C ILE A 149 4.45 -26.82 25.66
N PHE A 150 5.60 -26.59 26.29
CA PHE A 150 6.46 -25.45 26.01
C PHE A 150 6.98 -25.47 24.57
N TYR A 151 7.54 -26.60 24.12
CA TYR A 151 8.06 -26.66 22.76
C TYR A 151 6.95 -26.51 21.71
N TYR A 152 5.76 -27.06 21.96
CA TYR A 152 4.64 -26.97 21.02
C TYR A 152 4.04 -25.56 20.96
N TYR A 153 3.66 -24.97 22.10
CA TYR A 153 2.89 -23.71 22.12
C TYR A 153 3.75 -22.44 22.22
N ILE A 154 4.96 -22.52 22.80
CA ILE A 154 5.83 -21.35 22.98
C ILE A 154 6.94 -21.31 21.94
N LYS A 155 7.48 -22.47 21.54
CA LYS A 155 8.53 -22.57 20.51
C LYS A 155 8.00 -22.97 19.12
N ASN A 156 6.68 -23.16 18.96
CA ASN A 156 6.03 -23.52 17.70
C ASN A 156 6.69 -24.72 16.98
N LYS A 157 7.15 -25.72 17.75
CA LYS A 157 7.79 -26.92 17.20
C LYS A 157 6.76 -27.96 16.77
N SER A 158 7.04 -28.62 15.65
CA SER A 158 6.25 -29.75 15.19
C SER A 158 6.42 -30.96 16.11
N ILE A 159 5.47 -31.90 16.08
CA ILE A 159 5.53 -33.13 16.89
C ILE A 159 6.78 -33.96 16.56
N SER A 160 7.23 -33.94 15.30
CA SER A 160 8.48 -34.60 14.88
C SER A 160 9.70 -33.93 15.51
N GLU A 161 9.82 -32.61 15.42
CA GLU A 161 10.95 -31.89 16.03
C GLU A 161 10.98 -32.09 17.56
N ILE A 162 9.82 -32.13 18.22
CA ILE A 162 9.75 -32.38 19.67
C ILE A 162 10.20 -33.82 20.00
N SER A 163 9.83 -34.79 19.17
CA SER A 163 10.28 -36.19 19.27
C SER A 163 11.79 -36.26 19.23
N ASP A 164 12.42 -35.55 18.29
CA ASP A 164 13.86 -35.51 18.10
C ASP A 164 14.58 -34.78 19.25
N ILE A 165 14.05 -33.61 19.66
CA ILE A 165 14.61 -32.80 20.76
C ILE A 165 14.59 -33.56 22.09
N LEU A 166 13.45 -34.15 22.42
CA LEU A 166 13.27 -34.85 23.70
C LEU A 166 13.76 -36.30 23.66
N LYS A 167 14.17 -36.81 22.48
CA LYS A 167 14.58 -38.19 22.23
C LYS A 167 13.51 -39.21 22.67
N ILE A 168 12.27 -38.97 22.26
CA ILE A 168 11.10 -39.80 22.63
C ILE A 168 10.26 -40.09 21.39
N SER A 169 9.55 -41.21 21.34
CA SER A 169 8.77 -41.54 20.14
C SER A 169 7.71 -40.48 19.81
N TYR A 170 7.46 -40.28 18.51
CA TYR A 170 6.39 -39.43 17.99
C TYR A 170 5.05 -39.67 18.68
N ARG A 171 4.67 -40.94 18.88
CA ARG A 171 3.42 -41.32 19.57
C ARG A 171 3.42 -40.89 21.04
N THR A 172 4.57 -40.98 21.71
CA THR A 172 4.71 -40.52 23.11
C THR A 172 4.57 -39.00 23.23
N VAL A 173 5.07 -38.22 22.27
CA VAL A 173 4.85 -36.76 22.25
C VAL A 173 3.35 -36.44 22.18
N ILE A 174 2.62 -37.11 21.27
CA ILE A 174 1.16 -36.92 21.13
C ILE A 174 0.43 -37.23 22.43
N ASN A 175 0.69 -38.40 23.02
CA ASN A 175 0.04 -38.85 24.25
C ASN A 175 0.40 -37.93 25.43
N THR A 176 1.65 -37.47 25.50
CA THR A 176 2.11 -36.55 26.54
C THR A 176 1.41 -35.19 26.42
N LYS A 177 1.28 -34.65 25.20
CA LYS A 177 0.55 -33.40 24.92
C LYS A 177 -0.92 -33.51 25.31
N THR A 178 -1.60 -34.57 24.86
CA THR A 178 -3.03 -34.78 25.16
C THR A 178 -3.28 -34.96 26.65
N THR A 179 -2.43 -35.72 27.34
CA THR A 179 -2.56 -35.93 28.79
C THR A 179 -2.27 -34.65 29.57
N ALA A 180 -1.27 -33.87 29.15
CA ALA A 180 -0.97 -32.57 29.74
C ALA A 180 -2.16 -31.59 29.59
N LEU A 181 -2.75 -31.51 28.39
CA LEU A 181 -3.93 -30.66 28.14
C LEU A 181 -5.14 -31.09 28.99
N LYS A 182 -5.38 -32.40 29.15
CA LYS A 182 -6.44 -32.91 30.03
C LYS A 182 -6.23 -32.50 31.50
N LYS A 183 -4.98 -32.47 31.98
CA LYS A 183 -4.66 -32.01 33.34
C LYS A 183 -4.85 -30.50 33.49
N LEU A 184 -4.38 -29.71 32.52
CA LEU A 184 -4.55 -28.26 32.52
C LEU A 184 -6.04 -27.86 32.49
N LYS A 185 -6.86 -28.53 31.68
CA LYS A 185 -8.32 -28.28 31.58
C LYS A 185 -9.10 -28.55 32.88
N LYS A 186 -8.55 -29.33 33.81
CA LYS A 186 -9.20 -29.57 35.11
C LYS A 186 -8.87 -28.49 36.15
N GLN A 187 -7.98 -27.56 35.82
CA GLN A 187 -7.34 -26.62 36.76
C GLN A 187 -7.52 -25.16 36.33
N LEU A 188 -7.78 -24.94 35.05
CA LEU A 188 -8.23 -23.69 34.44
C LEU A 188 -9.73 -23.80 34.19
#